data_AF-A0A6B2LF79-F1
#
_entry.id   AF-A0A6B2LF79-F1
#
_cell.length_a   1.000
_cell.length_b   1.000
_cell.length_c   1.000
_cell.angle_alpha   90.00
_cell.angle_beta   90.00
_cell.angle_gamma   90.00
#
_symmetry.space_group_name_H-M   'P 1'
#
loop_
_entity.id
_entity.type
_entity.pdbx_description
1 polymer ?
#
loop_
_entity_poly.entity_id
_entity_poly.type
_entity_poly.pdbx_seq_one_letter_code
_entity_poly.pdbx_strand_id
1 'polypeptide(L)'
;MTKKDIYVLPIGSFTDTSPDLLFLKEYCSAFFTLEAHFLPQMEVISEDPEHVLFEWEAQTYQVRSRNHHGNTQLLTKDLNTKLTELKESLPDAFCIIGITMYDLYPTDSWNFVFGEARLIDSVGVFSFIRYVDDSPNFLLNCCKVMTHEIGHMFGIGHCCYFECLMNGANTLEESTSQPLYLCPMDLHKLQHYVGFDVLERYQKLLLFLLRHPQHFGGKNIRWLQTRCHYLSLPRPNKH
;
A
#
# COMPACT_ATOMS: atom_id res chain seq x y z
N MET A 1 15.20 13.97 -15.13
CA MET A 1 15.22 12.50 -14.94
C MET A 1 14.33 12.23 -13.77
N THR A 2 13.27 11.46 -14.00
CA THR A 2 12.06 11.42 -13.20
C THR A 2 12.23 10.47 -12.01
N LYS A 3 11.82 10.90 -10.82
CA LYS A 3 11.69 10.05 -9.63
C LYS A 3 10.82 8.84 -9.99
N LYS A 4 11.29 7.61 -9.75
CA LYS A 4 10.54 6.40 -10.14
C LYS A 4 10.39 5.37 -9.03
N ASP A 5 11.10 5.53 -7.92
CA ASP A 5 11.18 4.45 -6.95
C ASP A 5 10.21 4.68 -5.79
N ILE A 6 9.62 3.58 -5.33
CA ILE A 6 8.67 3.59 -4.22
C ILE A 6 9.45 3.24 -2.96
N TYR A 7 9.48 4.12 -1.98
CA TYR A 7 10.10 3.84 -0.69
C TYR A 7 9.03 3.46 0.33
N VAL A 8 9.32 2.46 1.15
CA VAL A 8 8.41 1.98 2.20
C VAL A 8 9.17 1.91 3.51
N LEU A 9 8.64 2.53 4.56
CA LEU A 9 9.19 2.51 5.91
C LEU A 9 8.29 1.65 6.80
N PRO A 10 8.75 0.46 7.23
CA PRO A 10 8.06 -0.31 8.26
C PRO A 10 8.18 0.39 9.62
N ILE A 11 7.06 0.69 10.27
CA ILE A 11 6.99 1.43 11.53
C ILE A 11 6.41 0.54 12.61
N GLY A 12 7.21 0.22 13.63
CA GLY A 12 6.84 -0.68 14.71
C GLY A 12 7.14 -2.14 14.39
N SER A 13 6.58 -3.04 15.20
CA SER A 13 6.90 -4.47 15.14
C SER A 13 6.09 -5.22 14.09
N PHE A 14 6.79 -5.92 13.19
CA PHE A 14 6.22 -6.90 12.27
C PHE A 14 6.60 -8.30 12.76
N THR A 15 5.60 -9.08 13.18
CA THR A 15 5.77 -10.42 13.78
C THR A 15 5.07 -11.49 12.93
N ASP A 16 4.95 -12.72 13.43
CA ASP A 16 4.28 -13.82 12.71
C ASP A 16 2.79 -13.54 12.39
N THR A 17 2.16 -12.58 13.09
CA THR A 17 0.78 -12.14 12.81
C THR A 17 0.71 -10.94 11.85
N SER A 18 1.85 -10.46 11.37
CA SER A 18 1.99 -9.35 10.44
C SER A 18 2.26 -9.86 9.02
N PRO A 19 2.01 -9.05 7.97
CA PRO A 19 2.43 -9.44 6.63
C PRO A 19 3.96 -9.50 6.54
N ASP A 20 4.47 -10.53 5.88
CA ASP A 20 5.90 -10.62 5.57
C ASP A 20 6.34 -9.44 4.69
N LEU A 21 7.39 -8.73 5.11
CA LEU A 21 7.84 -7.51 4.45
C LEU A 21 8.44 -7.79 3.07
N LEU A 22 9.11 -8.94 2.90
CA LEU A 22 9.67 -9.34 1.60
C LEU A 22 8.56 -9.66 0.60
N PHE A 23 7.52 -10.37 1.04
CA PHE A 23 6.31 -10.63 0.27
C PHE A 23 5.64 -9.33 -0.18
N LEU A 24 5.47 -8.35 0.72
CA LEU A 24 4.91 -7.05 0.37
C LEU A 24 5.79 -6.30 -0.64
N LYS A 25 7.11 -6.30 -0.45
CA LYS A 25 8.07 -5.68 -1.36
C LYS A 25 7.95 -6.24 -2.77
N GLU A 26 7.96 -7.57 -2.90
CA GLU A 26 7.84 -8.23 -4.20
C GLU A 26 6.48 -7.98 -4.86
N TYR A 27 5.39 -8.04 -4.09
CA TYR A 27 4.04 -7.75 -4.61
C TYR A 27 3.93 -6.30 -5.09
N CYS A 28 4.40 -5.34 -4.29
CA CYS A 28 4.40 -3.92 -4.63
C CYS A 28 5.15 -3.68 -5.95
N SER A 29 6.35 -4.26 -6.06
CA SER A 29 7.19 -4.13 -7.24
C SER A 29 6.53 -4.73 -8.48
N ALA A 30 5.91 -5.91 -8.34
CA ALA A 30 5.17 -6.56 -9.42
C ALA A 30 3.93 -5.76 -9.86
N PHE A 31 3.20 -5.15 -8.91
CA PHE A 31 1.99 -4.40 -9.19
C PHE A 31 2.26 -3.07 -9.91
N PHE A 32 3.27 -2.32 -9.47
CA PHE A 32 3.59 -1.01 -10.04
C PHE A 32 4.60 -1.08 -11.18
N THR A 33 5.27 -2.21 -11.38
CA THR A 33 6.40 -2.37 -12.32
C THR A 33 7.52 -1.34 -12.08
N LEU A 34 7.70 -1.01 -10.80
CA LEU A 34 8.70 -0.11 -10.26
C LEU A 34 9.46 -0.83 -9.15
N GLU A 35 10.66 -0.37 -8.84
CA GLU A 35 11.40 -0.89 -7.68
C GLU A 35 10.78 -0.34 -6.39
N ALA A 36 10.47 -1.24 -5.46
CA ALA A 36 10.05 -0.88 -4.10
C ALA A 36 11.20 -1.08 -3.13
N HIS A 37 11.69 -0.01 -2.50
CA HIS A 37 12.75 -0.03 -1.49
C HIS A 37 12.12 -0.03 -0.10
N PHE A 38 12.15 -1.19 0.56
CA PHE A 38 11.77 -1.27 1.97
C PHE A 38 12.98 -0.88 2.82
N LEU A 39 12.85 0.23 3.55
CA LEU A 39 13.85 0.76 4.46
C LEU A 39 13.97 -0.11 5.72
N PRO A 40 15.06 0.02 6.50
CA PRO A 40 15.13 -0.59 7.83
C PRO A 40 13.91 -0.23 8.67
N GLN A 41 13.40 -1.19 9.43
CA GLN A 41 12.23 -1.01 10.29
C GLN A 41 12.54 0.02 11.40
N MET A 42 11.58 0.90 11.71
CA MET A 42 11.63 1.70 12.94
C MET A 42 11.23 0.81 14.12
N GLU A 43 12.15 0.54 15.04
CA GLU A 43 11.94 -0.38 16.16
C GLU A 43 11.29 0.33 17.34
N VAL A 44 10.41 -0.37 18.07
CA VAL A 44 9.75 0.18 19.26
C VAL A 44 10.72 0.13 20.44
N ILE A 45 10.98 1.29 21.06
CA ILE A 45 11.79 1.40 22.28
C ILE A 45 10.89 1.25 23.52
N SER A 46 9.79 2.02 23.55
CA SER A 46 8.85 2.03 24.67
C SER A 46 7.48 2.54 24.25
N GLU A 47 6.45 2.08 24.94
CA GLU A 47 5.07 2.52 24.77
C GLU A 47 4.55 3.06 26.10
N ASP A 48 4.03 4.28 26.08
CA ASP A 48 3.24 4.87 27.15
C ASP A 48 1.88 5.35 26.60
N PRO A 49 0.91 5.72 27.47
CA PRO A 49 -0.43 6.06 27.04
C PRO A 49 -0.55 7.28 26.10
N GLU A 50 0.45 8.16 26.07
CA GLU A 50 0.45 9.40 25.28
C GLU A 50 1.47 9.38 24.13
N HIS A 51 2.48 8.51 24.19
CA HIS A 51 3.51 8.41 23.17
C HIS A 51 4.02 6.98 22.95
N VAL A 52 4.48 6.73 21.73
CA VAL A 52 5.34 5.59 21.40
C VAL A 52 6.69 6.14 20.94
N LEU A 53 7.77 5.61 21.52
CA LEU A 53 9.14 5.93 21.14
C LEU A 53 9.66 4.88 20.18
N PHE A 54 10.23 5.33 19.07
CA PHE A 54 10.85 4.49 18.06
C PHE A 54 12.34 4.80 17.92
N GLU A 55 13.15 3.78 17.64
CA GLU A 55 14.54 3.93 17.19
C GLU A 55 14.61 3.70 15.68
N TRP A 56 15.32 4.59 14.98
CA TRP A 56 15.65 4.38 13.57
C TRP A 56 16.93 5.14 13.21
N GLU A 57 17.89 4.44 12.60
CA GLU A 57 19.22 4.99 12.27
C GLU A 57 19.91 5.72 13.45
N ALA A 58 19.87 5.09 14.64
CA ALA A 58 20.44 5.62 15.89
C ALA A 58 19.83 6.95 16.37
N GLN A 59 18.62 7.28 15.92
CA GLN A 59 17.83 8.41 16.39
C GLN A 59 16.53 7.94 17.03
N THR A 60 16.09 8.66 18.07
CA THR A 60 14.81 8.41 18.74
C THR A 60 13.74 9.33 18.16
N TYR A 61 12.59 8.73 17.84
CA TYR A 61 11.42 9.43 17.33
C TYR A 61 10.25 9.22 18.27
N GLN A 62 9.68 10.32 18.73
CA GLN A 62 8.49 10.32 19.57
C GLN A 62 7.27 10.56 18.70
N VAL A 63 6.32 9.64 18.76
CA VAL A 63 5.05 9.73 18.04
C VAL A 63 3.94 9.78 19.07
N ARG A 64 3.07 10.78 19.00
CA ARG A 64 1.89 10.81 19.88
C ARG A 64 1.02 9.60 19.65
N SER A 65 0.54 9.05 20.75
CA SER A 65 -0.36 7.93 20.77
C SER A 65 -1.57 8.21 21.67
N ARG A 66 -2.57 7.36 21.56
CA ARG A 66 -3.67 7.29 22.52
C ARG A 66 -4.15 5.86 22.65
N ASN A 67 -4.73 5.53 23.79
CA ASN A 67 -5.51 4.31 23.92
C ASN A 67 -6.93 4.55 23.41
N HIS A 68 -7.37 3.75 22.44
CA HIS A 68 -8.75 3.77 21.95
C HIS A 68 -9.31 2.35 21.96
N HIS A 69 -10.25 2.09 22.87
CA HIS A 69 -10.86 0.77 23.08
C HIS A 69 -9.86 -0.37 23.29
N GLY A 70 -8.77 -0.11 24.04
CA GLY A 70 -7.75 -1.11 24.33
C GLY A 70 -6.65 -1.24 23.27
N ASN A 71 -6.75 -0.51 22.16
CA ASN A 71 -5.73 -0.50 21.12
C ASN A 71 -4.91 0.81 21.16
N THR A 72 -3.59 0.70 21.00
CA THR A 72 -2.71 1.85 20.80
C THR A 72 -2.92 2.40 19.39
N GLN A 73 -3.30 3.68 19.30
CA GLN A 73 -3.43 4.42 18.06
C GLN A 73 -2.30 5.45 17.94
N LEU A 74 -1.62 5.51 16.79
CA LEU A 74 -0.59 6.51 16.50
C LEU A 74 -1.15 7.70 15.71
N LEU A 75 -0.67 8.90 16.03
CA LEU A 75 -1.07 10.11 15.33
C LEU A 75 -0.36 10.18 13.97
N THR A 76 -1.15 10.16 12.90
CA THR A 76 -0.63 10.18 11.51
C THR A 76 0.17 11.46 11.22
N LYS A 77 -0.16 12.59 11.84
CA LYS A 77 0.55 13.87 11.65
C LYS A 77 2.02 13.78 12.03
N ASP A 78 2.35 13.11 13.13
CA ASP A 78 3.74 13.01 13.60
C ASP A 78 4.53 12.07 12.68
N LEU A 79 3.92 10.96 12.25
CA LEU A 79 4.48 10.03 11.26
C LEU A 79 4.72 10.69 9.90
N ASN A 80 3.72 11.43 9.40
CA ASN A 80 3.82 12.13 8.11
C ASN A 80 4.88 13.22 8.12
N THR A 81 5.05 13.95 9.24
CA THR A 81 6.16 14.91 9.40
C THR A 81 7.50 14.22 9.19
N LYS A 82 7.72 13.09 9.87
CA LYS A 82 8.96 12.31 9.72
C LYS A 82 9.15 11.79 8.29
N LEU A 83 8.11 11.26 7.66
CA LEU A 83 8.18 10.76 6.29
C LEU A 83 8.53 11.88 5.30
N THR A 84 8.00 13.11 5.51
CA THR A 84 8.36 14.27 4.69
C THR A 84 9.85 14.60 4.83
N GLU A 85 10.39 14.66 6.04
CA GLU A 85 11.83 14.87 6.28
C GLU A 85 12.69 13.79 5.58
N LEU A 86 12.29 12.53 5.67
CA LEU A 86 13.01 11.43 5.00
C LEU A 86 12.96 11.57 3.48
N LYS A 87 11.81 11.94 2.92
CA LYS A 87 11.66 12.13 1.48
C LYS A 87 12.62 13.20 0.94
N GLU A 88 12.88 14.27 1.69
CA GLU A 88 13.82 15.33 1.29
C GLU A 88 15.24 14.79 1.12
N SER A 89 15.60 13.74 1.86
CA SER A 89 16.90 13.06 1.77
C SER A 89 16.99 11.98 0.67
N LEU A 90 15.87 11.63 0.02
CA LEU A 90 15.78 10.59 -1.01
C LEU A 90 15.46 11.21 -2.38
N PRO A 91 16.48 11.65 -3.15
CA PRO A 91 16.27 12.45 -4.37
C PRO A 91 15.57 11.68 -5.51
N ASP A 92 15.65 10.36 -5.50
CA ASP A 92 15.06 9.42 -6.45
C ASP A 92 13.65 8.93 -6.06
N ALA A 93 13.25 9.13 -4.80
CA ALA A 93 11.97 8.67 -4.28
C ALA A 93 10.78 9.38 -4.94
N PHE A 94 9.98 8.61 -5.69
CA PHE A 94 8.69 9.06 -6.19
C PHE A 94 7.75 9.33 -5.02
N CYS A 95 7.63 8.38 -4.10
CA CYS A 95 6.90 8.49 -2.84
C CYS A 95 7.62 7.75 -1.73
N ILE A 96 7.34 8.12 -0.48
CA ILE A 96 7.71 7.33 0.70
C ILE A 96 6.46 7.06 1.53
N ILE A 97 6.26 5.81 1.93
CA ILE A 97 5.05 5.41 2.64
C ILE A 97 5.40 4.65 3.91
N GLY A 98 4.83 5.07 5.03
CA GLY A 98 4.87 4.33 6.29
C GLY A 98 3.86 3.20 6.28
N ILE A 99 4.28 2.00 6.70
CA ILE A 99 3.38 0.88 6.96
C ILE A 99 3.49 0.46 8.42
N THR A 100 2.37 0.13 9.05
CA THR A 100 2.37 -0.24 10.47
C THR A 100 1.30 -1.26 10.85
N MET A 101 1.51 -1.90 12.00
CA MET A 101 0.51 -2.72 12.70
C MET A 101 -0.17 -1.97 13.85
N TYR A 102 0.17 -0.71 14.10
CA TYR A 102 -0.60 0.14 15.01
C TYR A 102 -1.86 0.66 14.33
N ASP A 103 -2.92 0.90 15.10
CA ASP A 103 -4.07 1.64 14.58
C ASP A 103 -3.71 3.13 14.42
N LEU A 104 -4.43 3.86 13.57
CA LEU A 104 -4.06 5.23 13.19
C LEU A 104 -5.21 6.21 13.45
N TYR A 105 -4.87 7.44 13.83
CA TYR A 105 -5.85 8.53 13.94
C TYR A 105 -5.28 9.86 13.41
N PRO A 106 -6.11 10.71 12.74
CA PRO A 106 -5.62 11.93 12.12
C PRO A 106 -5.66 13.16 13.06
N THR A 107 -6.68 13.24 13.90
CA THR A 107 -6.87 14.29 14.91
C THR A 107 -7.65 13.74 16.09
N ASP A 108 -7.61 14.42 17.23
CA ASP A 108 -8.31 14.00 18.45
C ASP A 108 -9.83 13.84 18.27
N SER A 109 -10.41 14.54 17.29
CA SER A 109 -11.84 14.52 16.97
C SER A 109 -12.32 13.33 16.13
N TRP A 110 -11.40 12.53 15.58
CA TRP A 110 -11.71 11.39 14.73
C TRP A 110 -11.51 10.06 15.44
N ASN A 111 -12.28 9.03 15.07
CA ASN A 111 -12.18 7.69 15.67
C ASN A 111 -10.93 6.93 15.19
N PHE A 112 -10.70 6.87 13.88
CA PHE A 112 -9.54 6.24 13.25
C PHE A 112 -9.47 6.56 11.74
N VAL A 113 -8.37 6.22 11.10
CA VAL A 113 -8.21 6.13 9.64
C VAL A 113 -7.46 4.86 9.25
N PHE A 114 -7.72 4.30 8.08
CA PHE A 114 -6.91 3.19 7.54
C PHE A 114 -5.52 3.67 7.09
N GLY A 115 -5.43 4.93 6.69
CA GLY A 115 -4.20 5.64 6.36
C GLY A 115 -4.48 7.11 6.08
N GLU A 116 -3.41 7.90 5.96
CA GLU A 116 -3.48 9.28 5.53
C GLU A 116 -2.37 9.55 4.50
N ALA A 117 -2.78 10.01 3.32
CA ALA A 117 -1.92 10.38 2.20
C ALA A 117 -1.83 11.90 2.06
N ARG A 118 -0.61 12.45 2.05
CA ARG A 118 -0.31 13.84 1.71
C ARG A 118 0.22 13.90 0.28
N LEU A 119 -0.69 13.99 -0.68
CA LEU A 119 -0.39 13.95 -2.12
C LEU A 119 0.65 15.00 -2.57
N ILE A 120 0.55 16.22 -2.04
CA ILE A 120 1.47 17.34 -2.36
C ILE A 120 2.91 16.97 -1.97
N ASP A 121 3.06 16.31 -0.83
CA ASP A 121 4.35 15.93 -0.27
C ASP A 121 4.80 14.53 -0.76
N SER A 122 3.93 13.81 -1.47
CA SER A 122 4.09 12.41 -1.89
C SER A 122 4.58 11.51 -0.75
N VAL A 123 3.94 11.68 0.41
CA VAL A 123 4.09 10.82 1.59
C VAL A 123 2.75 10.31 2.06
N GLY A 124 2.74 9.19 2.77
CA GLY A 124 1.55 8.75 3.49
C GLY A 124 1.88 7.66 4.50
N VAL A 125 0.94 7.35 5.37
CA VAL A 125 1.06 6.23 6.31
C VAL A 125 -0.24 5.45 6.33
N PHE A 126 -0.17 4.11 6.35
CA PHE A 126 -1.35 3.27 6.47
C PHE A 126 -1.09 2.03 7.34
N SER A 127 -2.18 1.44 7.83
CA SER A 127 -2.16 0.35 8.81
C SER A 127 -2.81 -0.93 8.29
N PHE A 128 -2.23 -2.07 8.68
CA PHE A 128 -2.80 -3.39 8.41
C PHE A 128 -3.64 -3.95 9.55
N ILE A 129 -3.64 -3.31 10.74
CA ILE A 129 -4.19 -3.91 11.98
C ILE A 129 -5.65 -4.34 11.85
N ARG A 130 -6.43 -3.58 11.06
CA ARG A 130 -7.88 -3.82 10.88
C ARG A 130 -8.20 -4.99 9.96
N TYR A 131 -7.20 -5.57 9.31
CA TYR A 131 -7.37 -6.73 8.43
C TYR A 131 -6.99 -8.05 9.11
N VAL A 132 -6.38 -8.01 10.30
CA VAL A 132 -5.87 -9.20 11.01
C VAL A 132 -6.97 -10.23 11.27
N ASP A 133 -8.20 -9.78 11.53
CA ASP A 133 -9.34 -10.66 11.81
C ASP A 133 -9.88 -11.38 10.57
N ASP A 134 -9.57 -10.91 9.36
CA ASP A 134 -9.90 -11.61 8.10
C ASP A 134 -8.78 -12.58 7.71
N SER A 135 -8.46 -13.50 8.62
CA SER A 135 -7.35 -14.46 8.49
C SER A 135 -7.23 -15.13 7.11
N PRO A 136 -8.28 -15.67 6.47
CA PRO A 136 -8.13 -16.32 5.16
C PRO A 136 -7.73 -15.35 4.04
N ASN A 137 -8.08 -14.07 4.15
CA ASN A 137 -7.78 -13.05 3.14
C ASN A 137 -6.80 -11.98 3.64
N PHE A 138 -6.18 -12.16 4.80
CA PHE A 138 -5.37 -11.11 5.44
C PHE A 138 -4.30 -10.56 4.50
N LEU A 139 -3.47 -11.44 3.92
CA LEU A 139 -2.42 -11.02 2.98
C LEU A 139 -2.99 -10.43 1.68
N LEU A 140 -4.12 -10.93 1.19
CA LEU A 140 -4.81 -10.34 0.04
C LEU A 140 -5.23 -8.90 0.33
N ASN A 141 -5.79 -8.67 1.51
CA ASN A 141 -6.26 -7.36 1.93
C ASN A 141 -5.09 -6.41 2.22
N CYS A 142 -3.99 -6.89 2.82
CA CYS A 142 -2.73 -6.13 2.93
C CYS A 142 -2.22 -5.69 1.55
N CYS A 143 -2.21 -6.59 0.57
CA CYS A 143 -1.85 -6.27 -0.81
C CYS A 143 -2.77 -5.20 -1.41
N LYS A 144 -4.09 -5.34 -1.24
CA LYS A 144 -5.09 -4.38 -1.75
C LYS A 144 -4.91 -3.01 -1.11
N VAL A 145 -4.93 -2.91 0.22
CA VAL A 145 -4.82 -1.62 0.91
C VAL A 145 -3.50 -0.94 0.57
N MET A 146 -2.38 -1.68 0.56
CA MET A 146 -1.10 -1.10 0.17
C MET A 146 -1.18 -0.52 -1.24
N THR A 147 -1.59 -1.30 -2.23
CA THR A 147 -1.63 -0.82 -3.63
C THR A 147 -2.69 0.26 -3.88
N HIS A 148 -3.76 0.31 -3.08
CA HIS A 148 -4.72 1.40 -3.07
C HIS A 148 -4.06 2.71 -2.60
N GLU A 149 -3.44 2.70 -1.43
CA GLU A 149 -2.80 3.89 -0.85
C GLU A 149 -1.60 4.38 -1.67
N ILE A 150 -0.77 3.46 -2.20
CA ILE A 150 0.29 3.85 -3.13
C ILE A 150 -0.32 4.40 -4.43
N GLY A 151 -1.46 3.86 -4.89
CA GLY A 151 -2.18 4.37 -6.06
C GLY A 151 -2.52 5.86 -5.95
N HIS A 152 -2.90 6.31 -4.74
CA HIS A 152 -3.09 7.73 -4.46
C HIS A 152 -1.83 8.57 -4.71
N MET A 153 -0.62 8.06 -4.42
CA MET A 153 0.64 8.76 -4.71
C MET A 153 0.84 9.05 -6.19
N PHE A 154 0.23 8.28 -7.08
CA PHE A 154 0.21 8.52 -8.54
C PHE A 154 -0.90 9.49 -8.99
N GLY A 155 -1.54 10.20 -8.05
CA GLY A 155 -2.65 11.11 -8.33
C GLY A 155 -3.95 10.41 -8.70
N ILE A 156 -4.05 9.10 -8.45
CA ILE A 156 -5.24 8.30 -8.76
C ILE A 156 -6.20 8.43 -7.57
N GLY A 157 -7.24 9.24 -7.68
CA GLY A 157 -8.30 9.33 -6.67
C GLY A 157 -9.24 8.12 -6.69
N HIS A 158 -10.22 8.12 -5.79
CA HIS A 158 -11.26 7.08 -5.76
C HIS A 158 -11.99 6.96 -7.10
N CYS A 159 -12.19 5.72 -7.55
CA CYS A 159 -12.88 5.40 -8.78
C CYS A 159 -14.35 5.11 -8.51
N CYS A 160 -15.24 5.76 -9.27
CA CYS A 160 -16.68 5.53 -9.24
C CYS A 160 -17.24 4.95 -10.56
N TYR A 161 -16.36 4.67 -11.52
CA TYR A 161 -16.76 4.31 -12.89
C TYR A 161 -16.92 2.80 -13.10
N PHE A 162 -16.10 1.99 -12.42
CA PHE A 162 -16.03 0.53 -12.61
C PHE A 162 -15.64 -0.16 -11.31
N GLU A 163 -15.79 -1.48 -11.24
CA GLU A 163 -15.09 -2.31 -10.25
C GLU A 163 -13.58 -2.11 -10.39
N CYS A 164 -12.96 -1.56 -9.35
CA CYS A 164 -11.57 -1.14 -9.34
C CYS A 164 -11.00 -1.28 -7.93
N LEU A 165 -9.72 -1.63 -7.84
CA LEU A 165 -8.96 -1.53 -6.60
C LEU A 165 -9.07 -0.13 -5.97
N MET A 166 -9.20 0.92 -6.78
CA MET A 166 -9.31 2.30 -6.32
C MET A 166 -10.74 2.71 -5.94
N ASN A 167 -11.70 1.80 -5.81
CA ASN A 167 -13.04 2.20 -5.35
C ASN A 167 -12.96 2.76 -3.92
N GLY A 168 -13.69 3.86 -3.64
CA GLY A 168 -13.78 4.36 -2.26
C GLY A 168 -14.58 3.40 -1.37
N ALA A 169 -14.21 3.30 -0.09
CA ALA A 169 -14.91 2.50 0.90
C ALA A 169 -15.16 3.29 2.18
N ASN A 170 -16.35 3.15 2.75
CA ASN A 170 -16.72 3.67 4.07
C ASN A 170 -16.66 2.57 5.14
N THR A 171 -16.61 1.30 4.74
CA THR A 171 -16.53 0.15 5.64
C THR A 171 -15.41 -0.81 5.24
N LEU A 172 -14.97 -1.64 6.20
CA LEU A 172 -13.99 -2.70 5.94
C LEU A 172 -14.55 -3.76 4.96
N GLU A 173 -15.84 -4.08 5.06
CA GLU A 173 -16.51 -5.01 4.15
C GLU A 173 -16.49 -4.48 2.70
N GLU A 174 -16.79 -3.19 2.51
CA GLU A 174 -16.67 -2.56 1.19
C GLU A 174 -15.23 -2.64 0.68
N SER A 175 -14.24 -2.26 1.49
CA SER A 175 -12.82 -2.30 1.10
C SER A 175 -12.35 -3.70 0.70
N THR A 176 -12.68 -4.72 1.49
CA THR A 176 -12.27 -6.11 1.25
C THR A 176 -13.00 -6.75 0.05
N SER A 177 -14.22 -6.29 -0.28
CA SER A 177 -14.98 -6.77 -1.45
C SER A 177 -14.39 -6.32 -2.80
N GLN A 178 -13.59 -5.25 -2.81
CA GLN A 178 -13.02 -4.67 -4.03
C GLN A 178 -12.06 -5.63 -4.74
N PRO A 179 -11.92 -5.53 -6.08
CA PRO A 179 -11.00 -6.38 -6.80
C PRO A 179 -9.54 -6.04 -6.50
N LEU A 180 -8.63 -6.98 -6.80
CA LEU A 180 -7.19 -6.77 -6.69
C LEU A 180 -6.61 -5.85 -7.79
N TYR A 181 -7.37 -5.59 -8.84
CA TYR A 181 -6.88 -4.99 -10.08
C TYR A 181 -7.46 -3.59 -10.34
N LEU A 182 -6.69 -2.78 -11.06
CA LEU A 182 -7.16 -1.50 -11.59
C LEU A 182 -8.12 -1.71 -12.76
N CYS A 183 -9.17 -0.91 -12.83
CA CYS A 183 -10.01 -0.80 -14.01
C CYS A 183 -9.21 -0.19 -15.19
N PRO A 184 -9.71 -0.27 -16.43
CA PRO A 184 -8.98 0.26 -17.59
C PRO A 184 -8.63 1.76 -17.48
N MET A 185 -9.48 2.56 -16.82
CA MET A 185 -9.23 4.00 -16.63
C MET A 185 -8.06 4.25 -15.70
N ASP A 186 -8.07 3.65 -14.51
CA ASP A 186 -7.00 3.87 -13.52
C ASP A 186 -5.72 3.15 -13.89
N LEU A 187 -5.81 2.03 -14.60
CA LEU A 187 -4.65 1.39 -15.22
C LEU A 187 -3.99 2.32 -16.23
N HIS A 188 -4.77 3.03 -17.06
CA HIS A 188 -4.24 3.98 -18.03
C HIS A 188 -3.60 5.20 -17.36
N LYS A 189 -4.18 5.71 -16.26
CA LYS A 189 -3.56 6.76 -15.43
C LYS A 189 -2.20 6.29 -14.90
N LEU A 190 -2.15 5.10 -14.31
CA LEU A 190 -0.89 4.56 -13.80
C LEU A 190 0.12 4.33 -14.93
N GLN A 191 -0.32 3.78 -16.06
CA GLN A 191 0.52 3.57 -17.23
C GLN A 191 1.11 4.88 -17.75
N HIS A 192 0.33 5.96 -17.76
CA HIS A 192 0.80 7.27 -18.20
C HIS A 192 1.98 7.77 -17.35
N TYR A 193 1.93 7.58 -16.03
CA TYR A 193 3.00 7.98 -15.13
C TYR A 193 4.22 7.05 -15.18
N VAL A 194 4.00 5.73 -15.21
CA VAL A 194 5.10 4.75 -15.10
C VAL A 194 5.72 4.40 -16.45
N GLY A 195 4.92 4.34 -17.51
CA GLY A 195 5.36 4.02 -18.87
C GLY A 195 5.55 2.53 -19.15
N PHE A 196 4.91 1.63 -18.39
CA PHE A 196 4.98 0.18 -18.64
C PHE A 196 4.15 -0.28 -19.85
N ASP A 197 4.53 -1.42 -20.42
CA ASP A 197 3.63 -2.20 -21.27
C ASP A 197 2.58 -2.93 -20.41
N VAL A 198 1.32 -2.88 -20.85
CA VAL A 198 0.19 -3.42 -20.08
C VAL A 198 0.24 -4.95 -19.99
N LEU A 199 0.65 -5.63 -21.07
CA LEU A 199 0.75 -7.09 -21.09
C LEU A 199 1.89 -7.53 -20.16
N GLU A 200 3.06 -6.90 -20.26
CA GLU A 200 4.20 -7.20 -19.38
C GLU A 200 3.86 -6.97 -17.90
N ARG A 201 3.15 -5.89 -17.57
CA ARG A 201 2.67 -5.63 -16.20
C ARG A 201 1.78 -6.76 -15.71
N TYR A 202 0.78 -7.16 -16.49
CA TYR A 202 -0.13 -8.23 -16.06
C TYR A 202 0.58 -9.58 -15.96
N GLN A 203 1.57 -9.86 -16.83
CA GLN A 203 2.38 -11.08 -16.74
C GLN A 203 3.22 -11.09 -15.46
N LYS A 204 3.91 -10.00 -15.12
CA LYS A 204 4.68 -9.88 -13.86
C LYS A 204 3.80 -10.09 -12.63
N LEU A 205 2.64 -9.44 -12.59
CA LEU A 205 1.69 -9.59 -11.49
C LEU A 205 1.12 -11.02 -11.42
N LEU A 206 0.80 -11.64 -12.58
CA LEU A 206 0.32 -13.02 -12.64
C LEU A 206 1.39 -14.00 -12.13
N LEU A 207 2.65 -13.83 -12.53
CA LEU A 207 3.76 -14.65 -12.04
C LEU A 207 3.89 -14.57 -10.52
N PHE A 208 3.74 -13.38 -9.94
CA PHE A 208 3.70 -13.22 -8.48
C PHE A 208 2.54 -14.02 -7.87
N LEU A 209 1.32 -13.84 -8.37
CA LEU A 209 0.14 -14.53 -7.86
C LEU A 209 0.24 -16.07 -7.95
N LEU A 210 0.86 -16.60 -9.02
CA LEU A 210 1.07 -18.03 -9.21
C LEU A 210 2.12 -18.63 -8.27
N ARG A 211 3.04 -17.82 -7.73
CA ARG A 211 3.97 -18.26 -6.67
C ARG A 211 3.30 -18.36 -5.29
N HIS A 212 2.19 -17.65 -5.08
CA HIS A 212 1.48 -17.57 -3.81
C HIS A 212 -0.04 -17.82 -3.95
N PRO A 213 -0.47 -18.89 -4.65
CA PRO A 213 -1.87 -19.07 -5.03
C PRO A 213 -2.83 -19.18 -3.84
N GLN A 214 -2.34 -19.63 -2.68
CA GLN A 214 -3.10 -19.75 -1.44
C GLN A 214 -3.64 -18.42 -0.92
N HIS A 215 -3.03 -17.27 -1.26
CA HIS A 215 -3.45 -15.96 -0.77
C HIS A 215 -4.37 -15.22 -1.75
N PHE A 216 -4.30 -15.53 -3.04
CA PHE A 216 -5.00 -14.73 -4.06
C PHE A 216 -6.27 -15.37 -4.61
N GLY A 217 -6.47 -16.67 -4.39
CA GLY A 217 -7.65 -17.40 -4.84
C GLY A 217 -7.76 -17.53 -6.37
N GLY A 218 -8.56 -18.52 -6.81
CA GLY A 218 -8.66 -18.87 -8.22
C GLY A 218 -9.29 -17.78 -9.10
N LYS A 219 -10.15 -16.93 -8.54
CA LYS A 219 -10.83 -15.84 -9.29
C LYS A 219 -9.84 -14.77 -9.76
N ASN A 220 -8.96 -14.29 -8.88
CA ASN A 220 -7.99 -13.25 -9.23
C ASN A 220 -6.94 -13.75 -10.23
N ILE A 221 -6.43 -14.97 -10.02
CA ILE A 221 -5.48 -15.62 -10.96
C ILE A 221 -6.12 -15.77 -12.34
N ARG A 222 -7.34 -16.32 -12.42
CA ARG A 222 -8.04 -16.52 -13.68
C ARG A 222 -8.34 -15.21 -14.40
N TRP A 223 -8.66 -14.16 -13.65
CA TRP A 223 -8.87 -12.83 -14.22
C TRP A 223 -7.61 -12.34 -14.95
N LEU A 224 -6.44 -12.40 -14.30
CA LEU A 224 -5.17 -12.00 -14.91
C LEU A 224 -4.80 -12.89 -16.10
N GLN A 225 -4.95 -14.21 -15.99
CA GLN A 225 -4.73 -15.13 -17.11
C GLN A 225 -5.55 -14.74 -18.34
N THR A 226 -6.83 -14.42 -18.13
CA THR A 226 -7.74 -14.00 -19.20
C THR A 226 -7.29 -12.68 -19.84
N ARG A 227 -6.83 -11.71 -19.05
CA ARG A 227 -6.30 -10.43 -19.56
C ARG A 227 -5.00 -10.63 -20.35
N CYS A 228 -4.05 -11.39 -19.82
CA CYS A 228 -2.81 -11.72 -20.51
C CYS A 228 -3.07 -12.41 -21.86
N HIS A 229 -3.98 -13.40 -21.87
CA HIS A 229 -4.36 -14.07 -23.11
C HIS A 229 -4.94 -13.09 -24.13
N TYR A 230 -5.96 -12.32 -23.75
CA TYR A 230 -6.61 -11.36 -24.65
C TYR A 230 -5.63 -10.33 -25.23
N LEU A 231 -4.73 -9.79 -24.41
CA LEU A 231 -3.74 -8.78 -24.84
C LEU A 231 -2.62 -9.36 -25.71
N SER A 232 -2.36 -10.67 -25.62
CA SER A 232 -1.39 -11.36 -26.47
C SER A 232 -1.89 -11.66 -27.87
N LEU A 233 -3.21 -11.57 -28.11
CA LEU A 233 -3.79 -11.82 -29.42
C LEU A 233 -3.44 -10.67 -30.39
N PRO A 234 -3.24 -10.96 -31.70
CA PRO A 234 -3.08 -9.94 -32.71
C PRO A 234 -4.28 -8.98 -32.69
N ARG A 235 -4.03 -7.67 -32.67
CA ARG A 235 -5.12 -6.71 -32.81
C ARG A 235 -5.72 -6.88 -34.22
N PRO A 236 -7.05 -6.98 -34.36
CA PRO A 236 -7.66 -6.99 -35.68
C PRO A 236 -7.22 -5.73 -36.42
N ASN A 237 -6.85 -5.88 -37.70
CA ASN A 237 -6.51 -4.75 -38.55
C ASN A 237 -7.66 -3.73 -38.46
N LYS A 238 -7.35 -2.51 -38.00
CA LYS A 238 -8.28 -1.40 -38.11
C LYS A 238 -8.43 -1.11 -39.60
N HIS A 239 -9.54 -1.55 -40.18
CA HIS A 239 -9.97 -1.15 -41.52
C HIS A 239 -10.31 0.34 -41.54
#